data_AF-A0A971UE82-F1
#
_entry.id   AF-A0A971UE82-F1
#
_cell.length_a   1.000
_cell.length_b   1.000
_cell.length_c   1.000
_cell.angle_alpha   90.00
_cell.angle_beta   90.00
_cell.angle_gamma   90.00
#
_symmetry.space_group_name_H-M   'P 1'
#
loop_
_entity.id
_entity.type
_entity.pdbx_description
1 polymer ?
#
loop_
_entity_poly.entity_id
_entity_poly.type
_entity_poly.pdbx_seq_one_letter_code
_entity_poly.pdbx_strand_id
1 'polypeptide(L)'
;MVPEATVKQVVELLQVGMSQREISALVGVSRSTVQSIACGRHRHVQRPRATPTQALRCRDRPVGRCGNCGHMVRLPCLICHLRRLLKDDLRQKRQRLQSAATDPLQIELRGHDRERYERIHARKVHATMHRCHRRGGDE
;
A
#
# COMPACT_ATOMS: atom_id res chain seq x y z
N MET A 1 -19.30 17.91 -7.70
CA MET A 1 -19.91 17.32 -6.49
C MET A 1 -20.74 16.12 -6.95
N VAL A 2 -20.44 14.89 -6.53
CA VAL A 2 -21.10 13.67 -7.06
C VAL A 2 -22.45 13.45 -6.36
N PRO A 3 -23.56 13.25 -7.10
CA PRO A 3 -24.88 12.97 -6.54
C PRO A 3 -24.93 11.65 -5.75
N GLU A 4 -25.80 11.58 -4.76
CA GLU A 4 -25.96 10.37 -3.93
C GLU A 4 -26.45 9.16 -4.75
N ALA A 5 -27.33 9.37 -5.74
CA ALA A 5 -27.79 8.33 -6.65
C ALA A 5 -26.62 7.68 -7.41
N THR A 6 -25.69 8.50 -7.89
CA THR A 6 -24.47 8.03 -8.58
C THR A 6 -23.57 7.24 -7.65
N VAL A 7 -23.50 7.62 -6.36
CA VAL A 7 -22.72 6.87 -5.36
C VAL A 7 -23.32 5.48 -5.13
N LYS A 8 -24.66 5.38 -5.01
CA LYS A 8 -25.35 4.09 -4.84
C LYS A 8 -25.09 3.16 -6.03
N GLN A 9 -25.22 3.69 -7.25
CA GLN A 9 -24.92 2.95 -8.48
C GLN A 9 -23.47 2.43 -8.51
N VAL A 10 -22.49 3.24 -8.10
CA VAL A 10 -21.09 2.80 -8.00
C VAL A 10 -20.92 1.69 -6.97
N VAL A 11 -21.61 1.76 -5.82
CA VAL A 11 -21.54 0.72 -4.78
C VAL A 11 -22.12 -0.61 -5.28
N GLU A 12 -23.26 -0.59 -5.97
CA GLU A 12 -23.88 -1.77 -6.57
C GLU A 12 -22.93 -2.44 -7.59
N LEU A 13 -22.33 -1.64 -8.48
CA LEU A 13 -21.38 -2.14 -9.48
C LEU A 13 -20.11 -2.73 -8.84
N LEU A 14 -19.64 -2.16 -7.72
CA LEU A 14 -18.52 -2.72 -6.95
C LEU A 14 -18.89 -4.07 -6.30
N GLN A 15 -20.14 -4.26 -5.86
CA GLN A 15 -20.60 -5.52 -5.28
C GLN A 15 -20.69 -6.64 -6.32
N VAL A 16 -21.03 -6.30 -7.58
CA VAL A 16 -21.03 -7.22 -8.71
C VAL A 16 -19.60 -7.59 -9.16
N GLY A 17 -18.57 -6.93 -8.61
CA GLY A 17 -17.16 -7.25 -8.88
C GLY A 17 -16.57 -6.56 -10.11
N MET A 18 -17.25 -5.54 -10.63
CA MET A 18 -16.76 -4.77 -11.78
C MET A 18 -15.48 -3.98 -11.43
N SER A 19 -14.56 -3.85 -12.38
CA SER A 19 -13.33 -3.10 -12.13
C SER A 19 -13.60 -1.59 -12.03
N GLN A 20 -12.80 -0.89 -11.25
CA GLN A 20 -12.94 0.56 -11.09
C GLN A 20 -12.79 1.35 -12.39
N ARG A 21 -12.05 0.80 -13.37
CA ARG A 21 -11.87 1.40 -14.70
C ARG A 21 -13.16 1.32 -15.51
N GLU A 22 -13.81 0.17 -15.49
CA GLU A 22 -15.10 -0.05 -16.16
C GLU A 22 -16.18 0.81 -15.52
N ILE A 23 -16.25 0.85 -14.19
CA ILE A 23 -17.21 1.67 -13.44
C ILE A 23 -17.03 3.16 -13.77
N SER A 24 -15.78 3.63 -13.84
CA SER A 24 -15.48 5.03 -14.19
C SER A 24 -15.96 5.38 -15.60
N ALA A 25 -15.76 4.48 -16.57
CA ALA A 25 -16.20 4.68 -17.95
C ALA A 25 -17.74 4.60 -18.08
N LEU A 26 -18.38 3.69 -17.35
CA LEU A 26 -19.81 3.45 -17.41
C LEU A 26 -20.62 4.56 -16.73
N VAL A 27 -20.18 5.02 -15.56
CA VAL A 27 -20.92 5.98 -14.71
C VAL A 27 -20.49 7.43 -15.00
N GLY A 28 -19.40 7.64 -15.73
CA GLY A 28 -18.90 8.99 -16.07
C GLY A 28 -18.27 9.74 -14.91
N VAL A 29 -17.80 9.02 -13.88
CA VAL A 29 -17.11 9.60 -12.71
C VAL A 29 -15.62 9.32 -12.77
N SER A 30 -14.81 10.21 -12.19
CA SER A 30 -13.36 10.02 -12.15
C SER A 30 -12.98 8.75 -11.39
N ARG A 31 -11.91 8.07 -11.82
CA ARG A 31 -11.36 6.90 -11.10
C ARG A 31 -11.01 7.21 -9.64
N SER A 32 -10.56 8.43 -9.34
CA SER A 32 -10.30 8.87 -7.97
C SER A 32 -11.56 8.91 -7.11
N THR A 33 -12.71 9.29 -7.69
CA THR A 33 -14.01 9.26 -7.00
C THR A 33 -14.46 7.83 -6.74
N VAL A 34 -14.36 6.95 -7.74
CA VAL A 34 -14.67 5.51 -7.58
C VAL A 34 -13.80 4.90 -6.48
N GLN A 35 -12.50 5.19 -6.45
CA GLN A 35 -11.60 4.74 -5.40
C GLN A 35 -11.99 5.30 -4.02
N SER A 36 -12.41 6.56 -3.94
CA SER A 36 -12.89 7.14 -2.68
C SER A 36 -14.16 6.46 -2.17
N ILE A 37 -15.06 6.08 -3.08
CA ILE A 37 -16.30 5.33 -2.78
C ILE A 37 -15.95 3.91 -2.33
N ALA A 38 -15.11 3.20 -3.07
CA ALA A 38 -14.66 1.83 -2.75
C ALA A 38 -13.95 1.75 -1.39
N CYS A 39 -13.15 2.76 -1.04
CA CYS A 39 -12.49 2.84 0.27
C CYS A 39 -13.44 3.26 1.41
N GLY A 40 -14.69 3.63 1.14
CA GLY A 40 -15.60 4.20 2.14
C GLY A 40 -15.15 5.55 2.69
N ARG A 41 -14.38 6.31 1.90
CA ARG A 41 -13.91 7.68 2.24
C ARG A 41 -14.82 8.76 1.67
N HIS A 42 -15.74 8.39 0.76
CA HIS A 42 -16.68 9.33 0.17
C HIS A 42 -17.77 9.71 1.19
N ARG A 43 -18.13 10.99 1.27
CA ARG A 43 -19.05 11.53 2.31
C ARG A 43 -20.42 10.84 2.40
N HIS A 44 -20.92 10.29 1.29
CA HIS A 44 -22.20 9.56 1.23
C HIS A 44 -22.05 8.06 1.54
N VAL A 45 -20.83 7.55 1.59
CA VAL A 45 -20.51 6.17 1.98
C VAL A 45 -19.93 6.25 3.39
N GLN A 46 -20.78 6.55 4.37
CA GLN A 46 -20.36 6.44 5.75
C GLN A 46 -20.16 4.96 6.09
N ARG A 47 -18.95 4.44 5.91
CA ARG A 47 -18.54 3.30 6.74
C ARG A 47 -18.63 3.77 8.19
N PRO A 48 -19.08 2.92 9.15
CA PRO A 48 -18.88 3.22 10.56
C PRO A 48 -17.41 3.62 10.69
N ARG A 49 -17.14 4.87 11.09
CA ARG A 49 -15.79 5.26 11.49
C ARG A 49 -15.36 4.14 12.42
N ALA A 50 -14.25 3.47 12.10
CA ALA A 50 -13.68 2.47 12.97
C ALA A 50 -13.81 3.02 14.38
N THR A 51 -14.63 2.36 15.20
CA THR A 51 -14.90 2.84 16.55
C THR A 51 -13.54 3.14 17.17
N PRO A 52 -13.38 4.19 17.96
CA PRO A 52 -12.12 4.46 18.66
C PRO A 52 -11.90 3.41 19.77
N THR A 53 -12.03 2.12 19.46
CA THR A 53 -11.98 0.99 20.38
C THR A 53 -10.56 0.62 20.81
N GLN A 54 -9.55 1.40 20.41
CA GLN A 54 -8.20 1.31 21.01
C GLN A 54 -7.61 2.65 21.47
N ALA A 55 -7.99 3.78 20.86
CA ALA A 55 -7.46 5.09 21.24
C ALA A 55 -7.97 5.58 22.60
N LEU A 56 -9.19 5.20 23.00
CA LEU A 56 -9.79 5.61 24.28
C LEU A 56 -9.26 4.86 25.51
N ARG A 57 -8.61 3.69 25.36
CA ARG A 57 -8.10 2.92 26.51
C ARG A 57 -6.84 3.49 27.16
N CYS A 58 -6.37 4.66 26.69
CA CYS A 58 -5.20 5.32 27.22
C CYS A 58 -5.52 6.59 28.02
N ARG A 59 -6.77 7.00 28.21
CA ARG A 59 -7.07 8.18 29.04
C ARG A 59 -6.83 7.93 30.52
N ASP A 60 -7.18 6.74 31.01
CA ASP A 60 -7.16 6.41 32.45
C ASP A 60 -5.89 5.66 32.90
N ARG A 61 -4.82 5.70 32.11
CA ARG A 61 -3.58 4.99 32.41
C ARG A 61 -2.63 5.83 33.26
N PRO A 62 -1.87 5.21 34.18
CA PRO A 62 -0.92 5.92 35.02
C PRO A 62 0.13 6.61 34.16
N VAL A 63 0.34 7.91 34.42
CA VAL A 63 1.43 8.69 33.83
C VAL A 63 2.69 8.42 34.63
N GLY A 64 3.76 8.01 33.95
CA GLY A 64 5.04 7.75 34.57
C GLY A 64 6.18 7.94 33.59
N ARG A 65 7.41 8.04 34.11
CA ARG A 65 8.61 7.99 33.27
C ARG A 65 8.84 6.55 32.81
N CYS A 66 9.01 6.35 31.52
CA CYS A 66 9.32 5.03 30.97
C CYS A 66 10.77 4.63 31.33
N GLY A 67 10.96 3.50 32.00
CA GLY A 67 12.31 2.99 32.33
C GLY A 67 13.19 2.62 31.13
N ASN A 68 12.61 2.48 29.92
CA ASN A 68 13.37 2.13 28.71
C ASN A 68 13.78 3.36 27.87
N CYS A 69 12.94 4.40 27.78
CA CYS A 69 13.22 5.57 26.93
C CYS A 69 13.25 6.91 27.67
N GLY A 70 12.96 6.94 28.98
CA GLY A 70 12.98 8.14 29.81
C GLY A 70 11.83 9.13 29.62
N HIS A 71 11.01 8.98 28.56
CA HIS A 71 9.88 9.88 28.31
C HIS A 71 8.78 9.76 29.36
N MET A 72 8.13 10.89 29.67
CA MET A 72 6.91 10.94 30.47
C MET A 72 5.72 10.53 29.59
N VAL A 73 5.16 9.36 29.85
CA VAL A 73 4.13 8.74 29.03
C VAL A 73 3.09 8.06 29.92
N ARG A 74 1.93 7.74 29.34
CA ARG A 74 1.01 6.80 29.98
C ARG A 74 1.51 5.38 29.77
N LEU A 75 1.65 4.63 30.85
CA LEU A 75 2.19 3.27 30.81
C LEU A 75 1.10 2.27 30.40
N PRO A 76 1.42 1.25 29.57
CA PRO A 76 2.72 0.96 28.95
C PRO A 76 3.14 1.96 27.87
N CYS A 77 4.45 2.21 27.75
CA CYS A 77 5.01 3.22 26.85
C CYS A 77 4.70 2.93 25.37
N LEU A 78 3.72 3.65 24.83
CA LEU A 78 3.34 3.56 23.42
C LEU A 78 4.47 3.97 22.47
N ILE A 79 5.35 4.89 22.88
CA ILE A 79 6.51 5.30 22.08
C ILE A 79 7.45 4.10 21.87
N CYS A 80 7.80 3.39 22.95
CA CYS A 80 8.62 2.19 22.87
C CYS A 80 7.94 1.09 22.05
N HIS A 81 6.63 0.93 22.22
CA HIS A 81 5.86 -0.06 21.47
C HIS A 81 5.88 0.22 19.97
N LEU A 82 5.59 1.46 19.56
CA LEU A 82 5.65 1.87 18.15
C LEU A 82 7.06 1.75 17.58
N ARG A 83 8.10 2.16 18.32
CA ARG A 83 9.49 1.97 17.88
C ARG A 83 9.83 0.50 17.64
N ARG A 84 9.31 -0.43 18.44
CA ARG A 84 9.50 -1.87 18.25
C ARG A 84 8.80 -2.33 16.97
N LEU A 85 7.51 -2.01 16.81
CA LEU A 85 6.74 -2.38 15.62
C LEU A 85 7.38 -1.85 14.33
N LEU A 86 7.87 -0.60 14.33
CA LEU A 86 8.56 -0.04 13.17
C LEU A 86 9.87 -0.78 12.87
N LYS A 87 10.65 -1.16 13.88
CA LYS A 87 11.87 -1.96 13.68
C LYS A 87 11.55 -3.34 13.09
N ASP A 88 10.49 -3.98 13.57
CA ASP A 88 10.07 -5.30 13.09
C ASP A 88 9.55 -5.24 11.64
N ASP A 89 8.74 -4.23 11.31
CA ASP A 89 8.27 -3.98 9.93
C ASP A 89 9.44 -3.72 8.96
N LEU A 90 10.42 -2.91 9.37
CA LEU A 90 11.62 -2.66 8.56
C LEU A 90 12.44 -3.93 8.36
N ARG A 91 12.59 -4.78 9.39
CA ARG A 91 13.26 -6.08 9.28
C ARG A 91 12.54 -6.99 8.29
N GLN A 92 11.21 -7.09 8.39
CA GLN A 92 10.39 -7.92 7.51
C GLN A 92 10.44 -7.41 6.06
N LYS A 93 10.35 -6.10 5.85
CA LYS A 93 10.51 -5.48 4.52
C LYS A 93 11.88 -5.80 3.93
N ARG A 94 12.95 -5.69 4.71
CA ARG A 94 14.30 -6.02 4.25
C ARG A 94 14.42 -7.49 3.84
N GLN A 95 13.86 -8.41 4.64
CA GLN A 95 13.83 -9.83 4.30
C GLN A 95 13.05 -10.09 3.01
N ARG A 96 11.90 -9.45 2.82
CA ARG A 96 11.11 -9.57 1.58
C ARG A 96 11.85 -9.03 0.35
N LEU A 97 12.55 -7.90 0.49
CA LEU A 97 13.36 -7.34 -0.60
C LEU A 97 14.54 -8.27 -0.95
N GLN A 98 15.18 -8.85 0.07
CA GLN A 98 16.24 -9.83 -0.13
C GLN A 98 15.73 -11.10 -0.81
N SER A 99 14.57 -11.62 -0.41
CA SER A 99 13.98 -12.80 -1.07
C SER A 99 13.49 -12.50 -2.48
N ALA A 100 12.99 -11.29 -2.74
CA ALA A 100 12.61 -10.85 -4.09
C ALA A 100 13.82 -10.62 -5.02
N ALA A 101 15.00 -10.34 -4.48
CA ALA A 101 16.22 -10.18 -5.27
C ALA A 101 16.73 -11.51 -5.84
N THR A 102 16.42 -12.64 -5.18
CA THR A 102 16.87 -13.98 -5.60
C THR A 102 16.01 -14.56 -6.73
N ASP A 103 14.73 -14.20 -6.81
CA ASP A 103 13.84 -14.56 -7.90
C ASP A 103 12.74 -13.48 -8.05
N PRO A 104 12.83 -12.58 -9.04
CA PRO A 104 11.89 -11.47 -9.20
C PRO A 104 10.49 -11.90 -9.63
N LEU A 105 10.30 -13.15 -10.08
CA LEU A 105 8.98 -13.65 -10.48
C LEU A 105 8.32 -14.54 -9.44
N GLN A 106 9.09 -15.12 -8.50
CA GLN A 106 8.57 -16.07 -7.49
C GLN A 106 7.65 -17.15 -8.08
N ILE A 107 7.87 -17.49 -9.36
CA ILE A 107 7.12 -18.46 -10.14
C ILE A 107 8.19 -19.35 -10.77
N GLU A 108 8.08 -20.67 -10.58
CA GLU A 108 8.95 -21.63 -11.25
C GLU A 108 8.66 -21.62 -12.77
N LEU A 109 9.34 -20.75 -13.52
CA LEU A 109 9.36 -20.87 -14.97
C LEU A 109 10.24 -22.06 -15.34
N ARG A 110 9.65 -23.06 -15.98
CA ARG A 110 10.33 -24.27 -16.45
C ARG A 110 10.44 -24.25 -17.98
N GLY A 111 11.53 -24.83 -18.49
CA GLY A 111 11.75 -25.04 -19.93
C GLY A 111 11.71 -23.74 -20.76
N HIS A 112 10.93 -23.76 -21.83
CA HIS A 112 10.89 -22.73 -22.87
C HIS A 112 10.49 -21.33 -22.36
N ASP A 113 9.64 -21.24 -21.34
CA ASP A 113 9.21 -19.95 -20.79
C ASP A 113 10.32 -19.26 -19.99
N ARG A 114 11.21 -20.04 -19.36
CA ARG A 114 12.39 -19.52 -18.66
C ARG A 114 13.39 -18.92 -19.64
N GLU A 115 13.70 -19.64 -20.71
CA GLU A 115 14.60 -19.16 -21.78
C GLU A 115 14.08 -17.87 -22.42
N ARG A 116 12.76 -17.79 -22.64
CA ARG A 116 12.11 -16.58 -23.16
C ARG A 116 12.24 -15.42 -22.18
N TYR A 117 12.02 -15.66 -20.88
CA TYR A 117 12.16 -14.63 -19.85
C TYR A 117 13.59 -14.10 -19.77
N GLU A 118 14.58 -14.99 -19.68
CA GLU A 118 16.00 -14.64 -19.61
C GLU A 118 16.43 -13.81 -20.82
N ARG A 119 15.97 -14.16 -22.03
CA ARG A 119 16.24 -13.40 -23.26
C ARG A 119 15.65 -11.99 -23.24
N ILE A 120 14.41 -11.84 -22.78
CA ILE A 120 13.76 -10.52 -22.65
C ILE A 120 14.44 -9.69 -21.56
N HIS A 121 14.80 -10.31 -20.44
CA HIS A 121 15.48 -9.67 -19.32
C HIS A 121 16.85 -9.13 -19.76
N ALA A 122 17.68 -9.96 -20.41
CA ALA A 122 18.98 -9.55 -20.95
C ALA A 122 18.85 -8.34 -21.90
N ARG A 123 17.84 -8.37 -22.80
CA ARG A 123 17.57 -7.25 -23.71
C ARG A 123 17.21 -5.96 -22.96
N LYS A 124 16.41 -6.05 -21.90
CA LYS A 124 16.03 -4.90 -21.08
C LYS A 124 17.21 -4.35 -20.28
N VAL A 125 18.00 -5.20 -19.64
CA VAL A 125 19.22 -4.79 -18.90
C VAL A 125 20.17 -4.05 -19.83
N HIS A 126 20.46 -4.62 -21.00
CA HIS A 126 21.31 -4.00 -22.01
C HIS A 126 20.72 -2.65 -22.48
N ALA A 127 19.43 -2.58 -22.80
CA ALA A 127 18.77 -1.33 -23.19
C ALA A 127 18.71 -0.28 -22.07
N THR A 128 18.83 -0.68 -20.81
CA THR A 128 18.85 0.21 -19.65
C THR A 128 20.28 0.74 -19.43
N MET A 129 21.29 -0.12 -19.55
CA MET A 129 22.70 0.27 -19.52
C MET A 129 23.06 1.25 -20.66
N HIS A 130 22.58 0.99 -21.88
CA HIS A 130 22.75 1.90 -23.03
C HIS A 130 22.02 3.23 -22.88
N ARG A 131 20.95 3.29 -22.09
CA ARG A 131 20.25 4.54 -21.76
C ARG A 131 20.97 5.38 -20.71
N CYS A 132 21.74 4.78 -19.81
CA CYS A 132 22.61 5.51 -18.90
C CYS A 132 23.80 6.17 -19.63
N HIS A 133 24.38 5.47 -20.61
CA HIS A 133 25.55 5.98 -21.33
C HIS A 133 25.26 7.19 -22.22
N ARG A 134 24.01 7.39 -22.65
CA ARG A 134 23.58 8.55 -23.45
C ARG A 134 23.18 9.81 -22.65
N ARG A 135 23.15 9.75 -21.31
CA ARG A 135 22.78 10.90 -20.45
C ARG A 135 23.96 11.58 -19.74
N GLY A 136 25.20 11.17 -20.01
CA GLY A 136 26.40 11.70 -19.36
C GLY A 136 27.43 12.31 -20.32
N GLY A 137 26.98 12.90 -21.43
CA GLY A 137 27.85 13.41 -22.50
C GLY A 137 27.40 14.75 -23.07
N ASP A 138 26.93 15.65 -22.22
CA ASP A 138 26.78 17.09 -22.48
C ASP A 138 26.92 17.80 -21.14
N GLU A 139 28.17 18.01 -20.70
CA GLU A 139 28.70 19.12 -19.87
C GLU A 139 30.19 18.89 -19.57
#